data_AF-A0AA96DJD7-F1
#
_entry.id   AF-A0AA96DJD7-F1
#
_cell.length_a   1.000
_cell.length_b   1.000
_cell.length_c   1.000
_cell.angle_alpha   90.00
_cell.angle_beta   90.00
_cell.angle_gamma   90.00
#
_symmetry.space_group_name_H-M   'P 1'
#
loop_
_entity.id
_entity.type
_entity.pdbx_description
1 polymer ?
#
loop_
_entity_poly.entity_id
_entity_poly.type
_entity_poly.pdbx_seq_one_letter_code
_entity_poly.pdbx_strand_id
1 'polypeptide(L)'
;MNSKSLQMQVFHVAISSRDDLTNDEIDKLFQIGNKDILINLAINHNLTESNKNEIIKKGTYLARKKLIHNHNLTDEQKELLLDMMKKHKNLYQDLINFLN
;
A
#
# COMPACT_ATOMS: atom_id res chain seq x y z
N MET A 1 -7.63 -1.63 25.28
CA MET A 1 -6.44 -1.85 24.42
C MET A 1 -5.23 -2.07 25.32
N ASN A 2 -4.41 -3.10 25.05
CA ASN A 2 -3.21 -3.43 25.82
C ASN A 2 -2.03 -2.55 25.33
N SER A 3 -1.28 -1.92 26.24
CA SER A 3 -0.11 -1.09 25.90
C SER A 3 0.93 -1.84 25.06
N LYS A 4 1.11 -3.16 25.28
CA LYS A 4 2.00 -4.02 24.50
C LYS A 4 1.59 -4.12 23.02
N SER A 5 0.29 -4.18 22.72
CA SER A 5 -0.17 -4.27 21.33
C SER A 5 0.03 -2.96 20.57
N LEU A 6 -0.11 -1.82 21.26
CA LEU A 6 0.14 -0.51 20.66
C LEU A 6 1.63 -0.31 20.37
N GLN A 7 2.50 -0.65 21.33
CA GLN A 7 3.96 -0.60 21.14
C GLN A 7 4.41 -1.46 19.95
N MET A 8 3.83 -2.65 19.79
CA MET A 8 4.12 -3.54 18.67
C MET A 8 3.70 -2.95 17.32
N GLN A 9 2.56 -2.25 17.25
CA GLN A 9 2.16 -1.56 16.02
C GLN A 9 3.12 -0.43 15.64
N VAL A 10 3.52 0.39 16.62
CA VAL A 10 4.49 1.47 16.40
C VAL A 10 5.82 0.91 15.89
N PHE A 11 6.28 -0.20 16.47
CA PHE A 11 7.49 -0.87 16.03
C PHE A 11 7.42 -1.34 14.57
N HIS A 12 6.33 -2.00 14.16
CA HIS A 12 6.17 -2.44 12.79
C HIS A 12 6.07 -1.28 11.79
N VAL A 13 5.43 -0.16 12.18
CA VAL A 13 5.42 1.07 11.37
C VAL A 13 6.83 1.62 11.19
N ALA A 14 7.63 1.67 12.26
CA ALA A 14 9.02 2.12 12.16
C ALA A 14 9.86 1.22 11.24
N ILE A 15 9.70 -0.10 11.34
CA ILE A 15 10.40 -1.06 10.47
C ILE A 15 10.02 -0.83 9.00
N SER A 16 8.74 -0.65 8.69
CA SER A 16 8.26 -0.50 7.31
C SER A 16 8.86 0.71 6.56
N SER A 17 9.43 1.67 7.30
CA SER A 17 10.09 2.85 6.73
C SER A 17 11.56 2.63 6.36
N ARG A 18 12.16 1.51 6.77
CA ARG A 18 13.53 1.15 6.38
C ARG A 18 13.59 0.90 4.87
N ASP A 19 14.74 1.07 4.24
CA ASP A 19 14.99 0.87 2.81
C ASP A 19 15.69 -0.47 2.50
N ASP A 20 16.11 -1.20 3.52
CA ASP A 20 16.91 -2.43 3.44
C ASP A 20 16.12 -3.72 3.72
N LEU A 21 14.78 -3.68 3.58
CA LEU A 21 13.95 -4.84 3.87
C LEU A 21 14.03 -5.90 2.77
N THR A 22 14.09 -7.15 3.20
CA THR A 22 13.95 -8.31 2.31
C THR A 22 12.49 -8.52 1.90
N ASN A 23 12.25 -9.23 0.79
CA ASN A 23 10.89 -9.56 0.35
C ASN A 23 10.11 -10.35 1.43
N ASP A 24 10.77 -11.26 2.14
CA ASP A 24 10.14 -12.02 3.23
C ASP A 24 9.69 -11.12 4.40
N GLU A 25 10.46 -10.07 4.70
CA GLU A 25 10.09 -9.07 5.72
C GLU A 25 8.93 -8.20 5.24
N ILE A 26 8.94 -7.78 3.97
CA ILE A 26 7.85 -7.05 3.35
C ILE A 26 6.56 -7.86 3.43
N ASP A 27 6.60 -9.15 3.07
CA ASP A 27 5.42 -10.02 3.11
C ASP A 27 4.85 -10.18 4.52
N LYS A 28 5.73 -10.31 5.54
CA LYS A 28 5.29 -10.31 6.95
C LYS A 28 4.62 -9.00 7.34
N LEU A 29 5.13 -7.87 6.86
CA LEU A 29 4.53 -6.55 7.11
C LEU A 29 3.15 -6.42 6.43
N PHE A 30 2.96 -6.99 5.25
CA PHE A 30 1.65 -7.06 4.59
C PHE A 30 0.62 -7.87 5.39
N GLN A 31 1.04 -8.97 6.04
CA GLN A 31 0.14 -9.78 6.89
C GLN A 31 -0.40 -9.01 8.09
N ILE A 32 0.34 -8.02 8.60
CA ILE A 32 -0.11 -7.16 9.70
C ILE A 32 -1.22 -6.21 9.23
N GLY A 33 -1.19 -5.78 7.97
CA GLY A 33 -2.29 -5.04 7.33
C GLY A 33 -2.55 -3.64 7.89
N ASN A 34 -1.60 -3.06 8.64
CA ASN A 34 -1.75 -1.69 9.16
C ASN A 34 -1.63 -0.67 8.01
N LYS A 35 -2.51 0.35 7.99
CA LYS A 35 -2.56 1.37 6.94
C LYS A 35 -1.23 2.11 6.74
N ASP A 36 -0.52 2.43 7.83
CA ASP A 36 0.70 3.23 7.79
C ASP A 36 1.86 2.38 7.26
N ILE A 37 1.87 1.08 7.60
CA ILE A 37 2.78 0.10 7.00
C ILE A 37 2.58 0.06 5.48
N LEU A 38 1.35 -0.08 5.00
CA LEU A 38 1.09 -0.14 3.55
C LEU A 38 1.52 1.14 2.82
N ILE A 39 1.36 2.31 3.46
CA ILE A 39 1.84 3.58 2.91
C ILE A 39 3.37 3.57 2.81
N ASN A 40 4.08 3.21 3.88
CA ASN A 40 5.54 3.18 3.88
C ASN A 40 6.11 2.18 2.88
N LEU A 41 5.51 1.00 2.79
CA LEU A 41 5.88 -0.03 1.80
C LEU A 41 5.70 0.48 0.36
N ALA A 42 4.60 1.19 0.06
CA ALA A 42 4.39 1.83 -1.24
C ALA A 42 5.36 2.99 -1.53
N ILE A 43 6.04 3.54 -0.53
CA ILE A 43 6.97 4.66 -0.74
C ILE A 43 8.39 4.13 -0.95
N ASN A 44 8.83 3.24 -0.08
CA ASN A 44 10.26 2.98 0.13
C ASN A 44 10.77 1.70 -0.54
N HIS A 45 9.88 0.83 -1.02
CA HIS A 45 10.25 -0.53 -1.42
C HIS A 45 9.91 -0.84 -2.87
N ASN A 46 10.73 -1.67 -3.50
CA ASN A 46 10.37 -2.27 -4.79
C ASN A 46 9.42 -3.45 -4.55
N LEU A 47 8.14 -3.22 -4.79
CA LEU A 47 7.09 -4.19 -4.46
C LEU A 47 6.93 -5.23 -5.58
N THR A 48 6.71 -6.49 -5.19
CA THR A 48 6.31 -7.53 -6.14
C THR A 48 4.89 -7.28 -6.65
N GLU A 49 4.53 -7.90 -7.78
CA GLU A 49 3.17 -7.81 -8.34
C GLU A 49 2.08 -8.23 -7.32
N SER A 50 2.38 -9.23 -6.49
CA SER A 50 1.49 -9.67 -5.41
C SER A 50 1.31 -8.57 -4.35
N ASN A 51 2.41 -7.95 -3.91
CA ASN A 51 2.35 -6.85 -2.93
C ASN A 51 1.58 -5.64 -3.49
N LYS A 52 1.79 -5.27 -4.76
CA LYS A 52 1.03 -4.20 -5.42
C LYS A 52 -0.47 -4.50 -5.41
N ASN A 53 -0.86 -5.73 -5.76
CA ASN A 53 -2.25 -6.17 -5.74
C ASN A 53 -2.89 -6.08 -4.36
N GLU A 54 -2.14 -6.41 -3.31
CA GLU A 54 -2.60 -6.25 -1.92
C GLU A 54 -2.85 -4.79 -1.55
N ILE A 55 -1.96 -3.87 -1.95
CA ILE A 55 -2.18 -2.42 -1.75
C ILE A 55 -3.39 -1.93 -2.54
N ILE A 56 -3.57 -2.38 -3.79
CA ILE A 56 -4.74 -2.00 -4.59
C ILE A 56 -6.04 -2.41 -3.88
N LYS A 57 -6.11 -3.64 -3.36
CA LYS A 57 -7.31 -4.19 -2.73
C LYS A 57 -7.59 -3.59 -1.34
N LYS A 58 -6.56 -3.45 -0.51
CA LYS A 58 -6.70 -3.14 0.93
C LYS A 58 -6.18 -1.76 1.33
N GLY A 59 -5.37 -1.14 0.47
CA GLY A 59 -4.73 0.14 0.76
C GLY A 59 -5.71 1.30 0.91
N THR A 60 -5.29 2.27 1.70
CA THR A 60 -5.98 3.56 1.80
C THR A 60 -5.75 4.40 0.54
N TYR A 61 -6.46 5.53 0.44
CA TYR A 61 -6.22 6.49 -0.64
C TYR A 61 -4.75 6.86 -0.77
N LEU A 62 -4.08 7.16 0.35
CA LEU A 62 -2.68 7.57 0.33
C LEU A 62 -1.76 6.43 -0.13
N ALA A 63 -2.00 5.20 0.31
CA ALA A 63 -1.21 4.04 -0.14
C ALA A 63 -1.35 3.82 -1.65
N ARG A 64 -2.58 3.88 -2.18
CA ARG A 64 -2.84 3.77 -3.63
C ARG A 64 -2.19 4.90 -4.42
N LYS A 65 -2.28 6.14 -3.93
CA LYS A 65 -1.61 7.29 -4.55
C LYS A 65 -0.10 7.09 -4.64
N LYS A 66 0.53 6.65 -3.56
CA LYS A 66 1.98 6.39 -3.54
C LYS A 66 2.36 5.24 -4.47
N LEU A 67 1.57 4.18 -4.49
CA LEU A 67 1.73 3.08 -5.42
C LEU A 67 1.72 3.54 -6.89
N ILE A 68 0.75 4.37 -7.29
CA ILE A 68 0.66 4.90 -8.67
C ILE A 68 1.90 5.72 -9.04
N HIS A 69 2.41 6.54 -8.11
CA HIS A 69 3.52 7.45 -8.40
C HIS A 69 4.90 6.77 -8.36
N ASN A 70 5.06 5.73 -7.55
CA ASN A 70 6.37 5.13 -7.28
C ASN A 70 6.58 3.79 -7.98
N HIS A 71 5.52 3.16 -8.49
CA HIS A 71 5.60 1.84 -9.10
C HIS A 71 4.99 1.83 -10.49
N ASN A 72 5.65 1.10 -11.40
CA ASN A 72 5.04 0.74 -12.67
C ASN A 72 3.98 -0.32 -12.42
N LEU A 73 2.74 0.01 -12.81
CA LEU A 73 1.59 -0.89 -12.74
C LEU A 73 1.34 -1.52 -14.11
N THR A 74 1.03 -2.82 -14.11
CA THR A 74 0.53 -3.51 -15.30
C THR A 74 -0.87 -2.99 -15.66
N ASP A 75 -1.31 -3.23 -16.89
CA ASP A 75 -2.65 -2.79 -17.31
C ASP A 75 -3.75 -3.48 -16.51
N GLU A 76 -3.58 -4.77 -16.18
CA GLU A 76 -4.47 -5.52 -15.28
C GLU A 76 -4.55 -4.87 -13.87
N GLN A 77 -3.42 -4.39 -13.34
CA GLN A 77 -3.39 -3.69 -12.06
C GLN A 77 -4.09 -2.33 -12.12
N LYS A 78 -3.91 -1.59 -13.21
CA LYS A 78 -4.61 -0.31 -13.41
C LYS A 78 -6.11 -0.53 -13.49
N GLU A 79 -6.57 -1.53 -14.23
CA GLU A 79 -7.99 -1.90 -14.31
C GLU A 79 -8.54 -2.25 -12.92
N LEU A 80 -7.86 -3.13 -12.19
CA LEU A 80 -8.23 -3.49 -10.82
C LEU A 80 -8.30 -2.27 -9.90
N LEU A 81 -7.33 -1.37 -10.02
CA LEU A 81 -7.26 -0.16 -9.21
C LEU A 81 -8.41 0.80 -9.54
N LEU A 82 -8.70 1.01 -10.83
CA LEU A 82 -9.84 1.81 -11.28
C LEU A 82 -11.16 1.23 -10.75
N ASP A 83 -11.35 -0.09 -10.79
CA ASP A 83 -12.56 -0.73 -10.28
C ASP A 83 -12.72 -0.58 -8.75
N MET A 84 -11.62 -0.62 -8.01
CA MET A 84 -11.64 -0.33 -6.58
C MET A 84 -11.97 1.14 -6.28
N MET A 85 -11.44 2.07 -7.09
CA MET A 85 -11.62 3.51 -6.91
C MET A 85 -13.01 4.02 -7.34
N LYS A 86 -13.60 3.44 -8.38
CA LYS A 86 -14.97 3.77 -8.85
C LYS A 86 -16.03 3.60 -7.76
N LYS A 87 -15.85 2.64 -6.84
CA LYS A 87 -16.74 2.42 -5.68
C LYS A 87 -16.84 3.64 -4.76
N HIS A 88 -15.80 4.49 -4.76
CA HIS A 88 -15.73 5.71 -3.95
C HIS A 88 -15.26 6.89 -4.81
N LYS A 89 -15.85 7.06 -6.00
CA LYS A 89 -15.40 8.00 -7.04
C LYS A 89 -15.02 9.39 -6.52
N ASN A 90 -15.80 9.98 -5.61
CA ASN A 90 -15.53 11.31 -5.07
C ASN A 90 -14.17 11.40 -4.32
N LEU A 91 -13.74 10.33 -3.67
CA LEU A 91 -12.47 10.27 -2.96
C LEU A 91 -11.27 10.09 -3.91
N TYR A 92 -11.49 9.49 -5.08
CA TYR A 92 -10.43 9.05 -5.99
C TYR A 92 -10.44 9.78 -7.34
N GLN A 93 -11.24 10.82 -7.49
CA GLN A 93 -11.47 11.47 -8.78
C GLN A 93 -10.17 11.96 -9.42
N ASP A 94 -9.24 12.48 -8.61
CA ASP A 94 -7.92 12.93 -9.05
C ASP A 94 -7.05 11.76 -9.55
N LEU A 95 -7.03 10.63 -8.83
CA LEU A 95 -6.25 9.45 -9.21
C LEU A 95 -6.83 8.76 -10.45
N ILE A 96 -8.16 8.71 -10.56
CA ILE A 96 -8.84 8.18 -11.76
C ILE A 96 -8.49 9.03 -12.98
N ASN A 97 -8.47 10.36 -12.85
CA ASN A 97 -8.09 11.26 -13.94
C ASN A 97 -6.60 11.16 -14.31
N PHE A 98 -5.74 10.75 -13.37
CA PHE A 98 -4.31 10.59 -13.63
C PHE A 98 -3.99 9.30 -14.41
N LEU A 99 -4.81 8.25 -14.25
CA LEU A 99 -4.62 6.95 -14.89
C LEU A 99 -5.27 6.85 -16.28
N ASN A 100 -6.22 7.72 -16.60
CA ASN A 100 -6.88 7.83 -17.91
C ASN A 100 -6.22 8.90 -18.76
#